data_AF-A0A7X9EE32-F1
#
_entry.id   AF-A0A7X9EE32-F1
#
_cell.length_a   1.000
_cell.length_b   1.000
_cell.length_c   1.000
_cell.angle_alpha   90.00
_cell.angle_beta   90.00
_cell.angle_gamma   90.00
#
_symmetry.space_group_name_H-M   'P 1'
#
loop_
_entity.id
_entity.type
_entity.pdbx_description
1 polymer ?
#
loop_
_entity_poly.entity_id
_entity_poly.type
_entity_poly.pdbx_seq_one_letter_code
_entity_poly.pdbx_strand_id
1 'polypeptide(L)'
;MVQKKNSYVYGTAAEKLEYDVYEHNKVLKEKKKYKSNRIVKAKMVAGILLIFSLALVTMYRYALIADINFRISSKERQYEELRNENSRLKVAIENKTNLEKITQIAKNDLGMQKPDKYQIVHIEVPKNSFTVTSEQYRYSSDKNTTFLAELVNRIEIFMKIFS
;
A
#
# COMPACT_ATOMS: atom_id res chain seq x y z
N MET A 1 32.16 -51.58 0.39
CA MET A 1 33.18 -51.96 1.39
C MET A 1 33.39 -50.78 2.32
N VAL A 2 33.07 -50.91 3.61
CA VAL A 2 33.18 -49.82 4.60
C VAL A 2 34.62 -49.80 5.12
N GLN A 3 35.36 -48.73 4.84
CA GLN A 3 36.71 -48.50 5.33
C GLN A 3 36.68 -48.30 6.85
N LYS A 4 37.07 -49.32 7.62
CA LYS A 4 37.20 -49.24 9.09
C LYS A 4 38.43 -48.39 9.41
N LYS A 5 38.19 -47.16 9.89
CA LYS A 5 39.23 -46.19 10.30
C LYS A 5 40.06 -46.82 11.43
N ASN A 6 41.39 -46.85 11.29
CA ASN A 6 42.32 -47.44 12.27
C ASN A 6 42.08 -46.91 13.69
N SER A 7 41.48 -47.73 14.56
CA SER A 7 41.15 -47.40 15.95
C SER A 7 42.13 -48.00 16.96
N TYR A 8 43.40 -48.22 16.58
CA TYR A 8 44.41 -48.81 17.48
C TYR A 8 45.38 -47.76 18.04
N VAL A 9 45.88 -47.99 19.25
CA VAL A 9 46.90 -47.13 19.87
C VAL A 9 48.25 -47.40 19.21
N TYR A 10 48.90 -46.35 18.71
CA TYR A 10 50.16 -46.43 17.97
C TYR A 10 51.22 -47.26 18.73
N GLY A 11 51.79 -48.27 18.06
CA GLY A 11 52.81 -49.16 18.63
C GLY A 11 52.26 -50.34 19.45
N THR A 12 50.94 -50.49 19.55
CA THR A 12 50.31 -51.62 20.26
C THR A 12 49.15 -52.20 19.45
N ALA A 13 48.79 -53.48 19.70
CA ALA A 13 47.60 -54.10 19.14
C ALA A 13 46.31 -53.75 19.89
N ALA A 14 46.39 -52.88 20.91
CA ALA A 14 45.26 -52.50 21.74
C ALA A 14 44.35 -51.49 21.03
N GLU A 15 43.03 -51.72 21.11
CA GLU A 15 42.04 -50.77 20.62
C GLU A 15 42.08 -49.49 21.47
N LYS A 16 42.07 -48.34 20.79
CA LYS A 16 42.02 -47.02 21.39
C LYS A 16 40.66 -46.84 22.04
N LEU A 17 40.65 -46.82 23.37
CA LEU A 17 39.45 -46.49 24.13
C LEU A 17 38.98 -45.08 23.77
N GLU A 18 37.73 -44.97 23.31
CA GLU A 18 37.07 -43.69 23.07
C GLU A 18 36.70 -43.08 24.43
N TYR A 19 37.55 -42.20 24.94
CA TYR A 19 37.32 -41.53 26.21
C TYR A 19 36.44 -40.30 26.01
N ASP A 20 35.13 -40.42 26.29
CA ASP A 20 34.27 -39.25 26.42
C ASP A 20 34.51 -38.58 27.78
N VAL A 21 35.23 -37.46 27.74
CA VAL A 21 35.53 -36.58 28.87
C VAL A 21 34.25 -36.13 29.60
N TYR A 22 33.13 -36.02 28.89
CA TYR A 22 31.84 -35.59 29.44
C TYR A 22 31.04 -36.72 30.08
N GLU A 23 31.39 -37.97 29.85
CA GLU A 23 30.70 -39.11 30.45
C GLU A 23 31.26 -39.43 31.84
N HIS A 24 32.58 -39.33 31.98
CA HIS A 24 33.33 -39.67 33.18
C HIS A 24 33.47 -38.49 34.17
N ASN A 25 33.46 -37.24 33.69
CA ASN A 25 33.59 -36.06 34.54
C ASN A 25 32.21 -35.42 34.84
N LYS A 26 31.75 -35.55 36.09
CA LYS A 26 30.46 -35.01 36.55
C LYS A 26 30.33 -33.49 36.32
N VAL A 27 31.39 -32.71 36.58
CA VAL A 27 31.39 -31.24 36.44
C VAL A 27 31.23 -30.82 34.98
N LEU A 28 31.94 -31.48 34.06
CA LEU A 28 31.85 -31.17 32.63
C LEU A 28 30.52 -31.61 32.03
N LYS A 29 29.96 -32.74 32.48
CA LYS A 29 28.62 -33.22 32.13
C LYS A 29 27.55 -32.21 32.49
N GLU A 30 27.61 -31.68 33.71
CA GLU A 30 26.68 -30.65 34.19
C GLU A 30 26.82 -29.33 33.42
N LYS A 31 28.05 -28.89 33.12
CA LYS A 31 28.29 -27.69 32.32
C LYS A 31 27.74 -27.82 30.88
N LYS A 32 27.84 -29.01 30.26
CA LYS A 32 27.26 -29.31 28.94
C LYS A 32 25.74 -29.28 28.98
N LYS A 33 25.12 -29.89 30.01
CA LYS A 33 23.66 -29.84 30.24
C LYS A 33 23.18 -28.40 30.46
N TYR A 34 23.88 -27.60 31.25
CA TYR A 34 23.52 -26.18 31.49
C TYR A 34 23.55 -25.36 30.20
N LYS A 35 24.61 -25.51 29.38
CA LYS A 35 24.69 -24.84 28.07
C LYS A 35 23.56 -25.28 27.13
N SER A 36 23.28 -26.58 27.05
CA SER A 36 22.17 -27.11 26.25
C SER A 36 20.82 -26.53 26.70
N ASN A 37 20.54 -26.57 28.00
CA ASN A 37 19.31 -26.04 28.58
C ASN A 37 19.15 -24.53 28.33
N ARG A 38 20.25 -23.76 28.36
CA ARG A 38 20.23 -22.32 28.02
C ARG A 38 19.89 -22.08 26.55
N ILE A 39 20.44 -22.89 25.63
CA ILE A 39 20.14 -22.80 24.19
C ILE A 39 18.67 -23.16 23.93
N VAL A 40 18.15 -24.21 24.58
CA VAL A 40 16.74 -24.61 24.46
C VAL A 40 15.80 -23.51 24.98
N LYS A 41 16.10 -22.93 26.16
CA LYS A 41 15.34 -21.79 26.70
C LYS A 41 15.39 -20.57 25.77
N ALA A 42 16.57 -20.23 25.23
CA ALA A 42 16.71 -19.13 24.29
C ALA A 42 15.91 -19.35 23.00
N LYS A 43 15.90 -20.57 22.46
CA LYS A 43 15.07 -20.94 21.29
C LYS A 43 13.57 -20.81 21.59
N MET A 44 13.14 -21.21 22.79
CA MET A 44 11.74 -21.06 23.20
C MET A 44 11.33 -19.59 23.29
N VAL A 45 12.16 -18.75 23.93
CA VAL A 45 11.94 -17.30 24.01
C VAL A 45 11.93 -16.65 22.61
N ALA A 46 12.86 -17.04 21.74
CA ALA A 46 12.90 -16.55 20.36
C ALA A 46 11.65 -16.94 19.56
N GLY A 47 11.12 -18.15 19.76
CA GLY A 47 9.85 -18.57 19.16
C GLY A 47 8.66 -17.74 19.62
N ILE A 48 8.58 -17.44 20.92
CA ILE A 48 7.53 -16.57 21.48
C ILE A 48 7.64 -15.14 20.92
N LEU A 49 8.86 -14.59 20.85
CA LEU A 49 9.11 -13.27 20.28
C LEU A 49 8.76 -13.20 18.79
N LEU A 50 9.02 -14.27 18.02
CA LEU A 50 8.61 -14.35 16.62
C LEU A 50 7.08 -14.29 16.48
N ILE A 51 6.35 -15.10 17.23
CA ILE A 51 4.87 -15.09 17.20
C ILE A 51 4.33 -13.73 17.63
N PHE A 52 4.90 -13.14 18.68
CA PHE A 52 4.54 -11.81 19.16
C PHE A 52 4.80 -10.73 18.10
N SER A 53 5.94 -10.80 17.40
CA SER A 53 6.25 -9.88 16.31
C SER A 53 5.26 -9.98 15.15
N LEU A 54 4.83 -11.20 14.79
CA LEU A 54 3.80 -11.43 13.76
C LEU A 54 2.44 -10.82 14.17
N ALA A 55 2.08 -10.93 15.44
CA ALA A 55 0.87 -10.32 15.97
C ALA A 55 0.94 -8.79 15.93
N LEU A 56 2.07 -8.19 16.30
CA LEU A 56 2.29 -6.74 16.21
C LEU A 56 2.22 -6.24 14.77
N VAL A 57 2.84 -6.93 13.82
CA VAL A 57 2.80 -6.57 12.40
C VAL A 57 1.36 -6.60 11.88
N THR A 58 0.60 -7.63 12.24
CA THR A 58 -0.82 -7.75 11.89
C THR A 58 -1.63 -6.60 12.47
N MET A 59 -1.44 -6.26 13.74
CA MET A 59 -2.10 -5.13 14.39
C MET A 59 -1.77 -3.80 13.70
N TYR A 60 -0.51 -3.57 13.36
CA TYR A 60 -0.07 -2.37 12.64
C TYR A 60 -0.73 -2.26 11.27
N ARG A 61 -0.83 -3.37 10.52
CA ARG A 61 -1.55 -3.42 9.24
C ARG A 61 -3.02 -3.04 9.41
N TYR A 62 -3.69 -3.54 10.44
CA TYR A 62 -5.08 -3.17 10.73
C TYR A 62 -5.23 -1.68 11.04
N ALA A 63 -4.33 -1.10 11.83
CA ALA A 63 -4.35 0.34 12.12
C ALA A 63 -4.18 1.18 10.85
N LEU A 64 -3.25 0.80 9.96
CA LEU A 64 -3.08 1.46 8.66
C LEU A 64 -4.32 1.37 7.78
N ILE A 65 -4.98 0.20 7.73
CA ILE A 65 -6.21 0.02 6.95
C ILE A 65 -7.31 0.94 7.50
N ALA A 66 -7.44 1.06 8.81
CA ALA A 66 -8.41 1.96 9.43
C ALA A 66 -8.16 3.43 9.06
N ASP A 67 -6.90 3.89 9.09
CA ASP A 67 -6.55 5.25 8.67
C ASP A 67 -6.84 5.48 7.17
N ILE A 68 -6.48 4.53 6.31
CA ILE A 68 -6.79 4.60 4.88
C ILE A 68 -8.30 4.67 4.65
N ASN A 69 -9.09 3.85 5.33
CA ASN A 69 -10.55 3.87 5.23
C ASN A 69 -11.13 5.21 5.69
N PHE A 70 -10.58 5.80 6.76
CA PHE A 70 -11.00 7.12 7.21
C PHE A 70 -10.71 8.20 6.16
N ARG A 71 -9.51 8.16 5.57
CA ARG A 71 -9.11 9.08 4.49
C ARG A 71 -9.98 8.92 3.25
N ILE A 72 -10.30 7.67 2.86
CA ILE A 72 -11.23 7.38 1.76
C ILE A 72 -12.61 7.97 2.06
N SER A 73 -13.16 7.71 3.25
CA SER A 73 -14.47 8.23 3.63
C SER A 73 -14.51 9.76 3.64
N SER A 74 -13.46 10.42 4.11
CA SER A 74 -13.36 11.88 4.07
C SER A 74 -13.30 12.41 2.63
N LYS A 75 -12.54 11.76 1.77
CA LYS A 75 -12.45 12.13 0.34
C LYS A 75 -13.77 11.90 -0.40
N GLU A 76 -14.47 10.81 -0.11
CA GLU A 76 -15.78 10.52 -0.67
C GLU A 76 -16.80 11.60 -0.26
N ARG A 77 -16.80 12.02 1.01
CA ARG A 77 -17.66 13.13 1.46
C ARG A 77 -17.38 14.42 0.72
N GLN A 78 -16.10 14.81 0.56
CA GLN A 78 -15.72 16.00 -0.20
C GLN A 78 -16.17 15.90 -1.66
N TYR A 79 -16.04 14.71 -2.26
CA TYR A 79 -16.49 14.46 -3.63
C TYR A 79 -18.00 14.62 -3.77
N GLU A 80 -18.78 14.00 -2.88
CA GLU A 80 -20.23 14.08 -2.89
C GLU A 80 -20.74 15.50 -2.57
N GLU A 81 -20.08 16.24 -1.67
CA GLU A 81 -20.35 17.67 -1.45
C GLU A 81 -20.17 18.48 -2.75
N LEU A 82 -19.03 18.33 -3.42
CA LEU A 82 -18.75 19.05 -4.66
C LEU A 82 -19.70 18.66 -5.80
N ARG A 83 -20.05 17.37 -5.89
CA ARG A 83 -21.03 16.86 -6.85
C ARG A 83 -22.41 17.45 -6.61
N ASN A 84 -22.84 17.50 -5.35
CA ASN A 84 -24.12 18.10 -4.97
C ASN A 84 -24.12 19.61 -5.22
N GLU A 85 -23.04 20.30 -4.94
CA GLU A 85 -22.89 21.72 -5.26
C GLU A 85 -22.97 21.96 -6.76
N ASN A 86 -22.27 21.16 -7.57
CA ASN A 86 -22.32 21.26 -9.03
C ASN A 86 -23.75 21.04 -9.55
N SER A 87 -24.45 20.03 -9.04
CA SER A 87 -25.85 19.76 -9.39
C SER A 87 -26.76 20.93 -9.01
N ARG A 88 -26.61 21.51 -7.82
CA ARG A 88 -27.35 22.70 -7.38
C ARG A 88 -27.08 23.90 -8.27
N LEU A 89 -25.82 24.15 -8.62
CA LEU A 89 -25.44 25.23 -9.53
C LEU A 89 -26.04 25.02 -10.92
N LYS A 90 -26.03 23.79 -11.43
CA LYS A 90 -26.66 23.46 -12.71
C LYS A 90 -28.17 23.77 -12.70
N VAL A 91 -28.88 23.35 -11.66
CA VAL A 91 -30.32 23.66 -11.50
C VAL A 91 -30.54 25.17 -11.34
N ALA A 92 -29.68 25.87 -10.61
CA ALA A 92 -29.78 27.33 -10.46
C ALA A 92 -29.55 28.06 -11.80
N ILE A 93 -28.61 27.58 -12.62
CA ILE A 93 -28.39 28.08 -13.98
C ILE A 93 -29.65 27.83 -14.81
N GLU A 94 -30.15 26.60 -14.87
CA GLU A 94 -31.36 26.25 -15.62
C GLU A 94 -32.56 27.12 -15.22
N ASN A 95 -32.74 27.36 -13.92
CA ASN A 95 -33.79 28.24 -13.41
C ASN A 95 -33.59 29.71 -13.77
N LYS A 96 -32.35 30.21 -13.83
CA LYS A 96 -32.05 31.59 -14.27
C LYS A 96 -32.13 31.75 -15.78
N THR A 97 -31.77 30.71 -16.54
CA THR A 97 -31.89 30.68 -18.00
C THR A 97 -33.29 30.27 -18.47
N ASN A 98 -34.21 30.00 -17.56
CA ASN A 98 -35.58 29.67 -17.90
C ASN A 98 -36.20 30.86 -18.67
N LEU A 99 -36.55 30.59 -19.92
CA LEU A 99 -37.06 31.57 -20.87
C LEU A 99 -38.30 32.31 -20.33
N GLU A 100 -39.13 31.64 -19.54
CA GLU A 100 -40.30 32.23 -18.90
C GLU A 100 -39.91 33.31 -17.89
N LYS A 101 -38.91 33.02 -17.06
CA LYS A 101 -38.38 33.97 -16.06
C LYS A 101 -37.67 35.15 -16.73
N ILE A 102 -36.89 34.88 -17.79
CA ILE A 102 -36.28 35.93 -18.61
C ILE A 102 -37.36 36.81 -19.24
N THR A 103 -38.41 36.21 -19.81
CA THR A 103 -39.51 36.94 -20.46
C THR A 103 -40.27 37.82 -19.48
N GLN A 104 -40.52 37.33 -18.25
CA GLN A 104 -41.18 38.13 -17.22
C GLN A 104 -40.34 39.32 -16.79
N ILE A 105 -39.04 39.14 -16.51
CA ILE A 105 -38.14 40.25 -16.15
C ILE A 105 -38.04 41.25 -17.32
N ALA A 106 -37.88 40.76 -18.54
CA ALA A 106 -37.79 41.61 -19.73
C ALA A 106 -39.05 42.48 -19.90
N LYS A 107 -40.25 41.91 -19.73
CA LYS A 107 -41.50 42.66 -19.88
C LYS A 107 -41.81 43.59 -18.71
N ASN A 108 -41.67 43.08 -17.49
CA ASN A 108 -42.16 43.76 -16.28
C ASN A 108 -41.15 44.75 -15.72
N ASP A 109 -39.87 44.37 -15.66
CA ASP A 109 -38.83 45.19 -15.02
C ASP A 109 -38.11 46.08 -16.04
N LEU A 110 -37.96 45.60 -17.28
CA LEU A 110 -37.24 46.32 -18.34
C LEU A 110 -38.16 46.95 -19.38
N GLY A 111 -39.48 46.75 -19.29
CA GLY A 111 -40.47 47.32 -20.21
C GLY A 111 -40.33 46.84 -21.67
N MET A 112 -39.65 45.72 -21.91
CA MET A 112 -39.44 45.19 -23.26
C MET A 112 -40.70 44.56 -23.81
N GLN A 113 -40.90 44.70 -25.13
CA GLN A 113 -41.95 44.02 -25.89
C GLN A 113 -41.36 43.03 -26.88
N LYS A 114 -42.16 42.05 -27.29
CA LYS A 114 -41.72 41.06 -28.27
C LYS A 114 -41.57 41.74 -29.65
N PRO A 115 -40.42 41.63 -30.33
CA PRO A 115 -40.22 42.25 -31.64
C PRO A 115 -41.06 41.58 -32.73
N ASP A 116 -41.43 42.35 -33.76
CA ASP A 116 -42.13 41.86 -34.94
C ASP A 116 -41.18 41.17 -35.92
N LYS A 117 -41.74 40.35 -36.84
CA LYS A 117 -40.96 39.52 -37.77
C LYS A 117 -39.94 40.29 -38.62
N TYR A 118 -40.23 41.54 -38.97
CA TYR A 118 -39.36 42.38 -39.80
C TYR A 118 -38.18 43.01 -39.02
N GLN A 119 -38.17 42.90 -37.68
CA GLN A 119 -37.13 43.46 -36.81
C GLN A 119 -36.04 42.44 -36.43
N ILE A 120 -36.08 41.22 -36.99
CA ILE A 120 -35.15 40.13 -36.64
C ILE A 120 -34.06 40.03 -37.71
N VAL A 121 -32.79 40.11 -37.28
CA VAL A 121 -31.59 39.91 -38.13
C VAL A 121 -30.75 38.77 -37.57
N HIS A 122 -30.37 37.80 -38.40
CA HIS A 122 -29.55 36.66 -38.00
C HIS A 122 -28.06 36.93 -38.25
N ILE A 123 -27.21 36.59 -37.27
CA ILE A 123 -25.75 36.67 -37.38
C ILE A 123 -25.13 35.28 -37.14
N GLU A 124 -24.06 34.95 -37.86
CA GLU A 124 -23.32 33.69 -37.68
C GLU A 124 -22.29 33.82 -36.54
N VAL A 125 -22.29 32.84 -35.62
CA VAL A 125 -21.34 32.81 -34.50
C VAL A 125 -20.26 31.74 -34.76
N PRO A 126 -18.97 32.11 -34.83
CA PRO A 126 -17.88 31.17 -35.10
C PRO A 126 -17.59 30.24 -33.89
N LYS A 127 -17.42 28.93 -34.14
CA LYS A 127 -17.32 27.85 -33.14
C LYS A 127 -15.87 27.57 -32.67
N ASN A 128 -15.15 28.59 -32.20
CA ASN A 128 -13.69 28.49 -32.01
C ASN A 128 -13.24 28.08 -30.60
N SER A 129 -14.15 27.67 -29.71
CA SER A 129 -13.82 27.32 -28.33
C SER A 129 -13.22 25.90 -28.26
N PHE A 130 -11.90 25.82 -28.26
CA PHE A 130 -11.12 24.60 -28.07
C PHE A 130 -11.25 24.09 -26.62
N THR A 131 -11.67 22.84 -26.46
CA THR A 131 -11.57 22.10 -25.20
C THR A 131 -10.21 21.40 -25.15
N VAL A 132 -9.36 21.74 -24.18
CA VAL A 132 -8.08 21.05 -23.99
C VAL A 132 -8.37 19.62 -23.55
N THR A 133 -8.02 18.64 -24.39
CA THR A 133 -8.25 17.22 -24.14
C THR A 133 -7.25 16.67 -23.13
N SER A 134 -7.67 15.63 -22.41
CA SER A 134 -7.04 14.99 -21.25
C SER A 134 -5.71 14.26 -21.52
N GLU A 135 -5.14 14.36 -22.73
CA GLU A 135 -3.93 13.63 -23.11
C GLU A 135 -2.69 14.08 -22.32
N GLN A 136 -2.64 15.34 -21.89
CA GLN A 136 -1.54 15.88 -21.08
C GLN A 136 -1.36 15.16 -19.72
N TYR A 137 -2.39 14.50 -19.19
CA TYR A 137 -2.31 13.80 -17.89
C TYR A 137 -1.72 12.38 -17.98
N ARG A 138 -1.67 11.75 -19.16
CA ARG A 138 -1.14 10.38 -19.32
C ARG A 138 0.38 10.31 -19.16
N TYR A 139 1.11 11.40 -19.40
CA TYR A 139 2.57 11.44 -19.34
C TYR A 139 3.14 11.34 -17.90
N SER A 140 2.36 11.67 -16.87
CA SER A 140 2.83 11.61 -15.47
C SER A 140 2.65 10.24 -14.80
N SER A 141 1.92 9.30 -15.42
CA SER A 141 1.63 7.98 -14.81
C SER A 141 2.74 6.94 -15.04
N ASP A 142 3.61 7.14 -16.02
CA ASP A 142 4.62 6.15 -16.45
C ASP A 142 5.84 6.07 -15.51
N LYS A 143 6.05 7.08 -14.64
CA LYS A 143 7.17 7.12 -13.69
C LYS A 143 7.00 6.21 -12.46
N ASN A 144 5.82 5.59 -12.28
CA ASN A 144 5.54 4.72 -11.13
C ASN A 144 6.06 3.28 -11.32
N THR A 145 6.39 2.88 -12.55
CA THR A 145 6.92 1.53 -12.83
C THR A 145 8.39 1.40 -12.41
N THR A 146 9.19 2.46 -12.59
CA THR A 146 10.61 2.49 -12.23
C THR A 146 10.86 2.40 -10.73
N PHE A 147 10.01 3.03 -9.91
CA PHE A 147 10.15 3.01 -8.45
C PHE A 147 9.78 1.65 -7.83
N LEU A 148 8.74 0.98 -8.35
CA LEU A 148 8.35 -0.35 -7.88
C LEU A 148 9.36 -1.43 -8.29
N ALA A 149 9.94 -1.30 -9.50
CA ALA A 149 10.99 -2.20 -9.98
C ALA A 149 12.24 -2.16 -9.07
N GLU A 150 12.64 -0.97 -8.62
CA GLU A 150 13.78 -0.78 -7.71
C GLU A 150 13.53 -1.42 -6.32
N LEU A 151 12.30 -1.40 -5.82
CA LEU A 151 11.94 -2.00 -4.53
C LEU A 151 11.93 -3.53 -4.58
N VAL A 152 11.46 -4.13 -5.68
CA VAL A 152 11.47 -5.60 -5.86
C VAL A 152 12.91 -6.12 -5.92
N ASN A 153 13.79 -5.41 -6.63
CA ASN A 153 15.21 -5.77 -6.72
C ASN A 153 15.89 -5.77 -5.33
N ARG A 154 15.56 -4.79 -4.47
CA ARG A 154 16.09 -4.74 -3.09
C ARG A 154 15.59 -5.87 -2.21
N ILE A 155 14.34 -6.32 -2.38
CA ILE A 155 13.78 -7.46 -1.62
C ILE A 155 14.46 -8.77 -2.03
N GLU A 156 14.76 -8.95 -3.31
CA GLU A 156 15.44 -10.15 -3.80
C GLU A 156 16.87 -10.29 -3.22
N ILE A 157 17.59 -9.17 -3.08
CA ILE A 157 18.91 -9.12 -2.44
C ILE A 157 18.81 -9.51 -0.96
N PHE A 158 17.78 -9.04 -0.24
CA PHE A 158 17.57 -9.41 1.16
C PHE A 158 17.20 -10.89 1.35
N MET A 159 16.43 -11.47 0.43
CA MET A 159 16.08 -12.90 0.47
C MET A 159 17.32 -13.80 0.24
N LYS A 160 18.23 -13.42 -0.65
CA LYS A 160 19.49 -14.16 -0.91
C LYS A 160 20.47 -14.14 0.26
N ILE A 161 20.37 -13.18 1.17
CA ILE A 161 21.22 -13.08 2.37
C ILE A 161 20.74 -14.03 3.48
N PHE A 162 19.47 -14.46 3.45
CA PHE A 162 18.87 -15.31 4.49
C PHE A 162 18.63 -16.77 4.04
N SER A 163 19.08 -17.13 2.82
CA SER A 163 19.06 -18.51 2.28
C SER A 163 20.44 -19.16 2.31
#